data_AF-A0A7W6EUN0-F1
#
_entry.id   AF-A0A7W6EUN0-F1
#
_cell.length_a   1.000
_cell.length_b   1.000
_cell.length_c   1.000
_cell.angle_alpha   90.00
_cell.angle_beta   90.00
_cell.angle_gamma   90.00
#
_symmetry.space_group_name_H-M   'P 1'
#
loop_
_entity.id
_entity.type
_entity.pdbx_description
1 polymer ?
#
loop_
_entity_poly.entity_id
_entity_poly.type
_entity_poly.pdbx_seq_one_letter_code
_entity_poly.pdbx_strand_id
1 'polypeptide(L)' 'MIELLGSVYLLGLVVCLVTAGRMAAHEPTSHGQSIIIPLGCAFAFFWPIALVYFALVGLVLGIRKLFR' A
#
# COMPACT_ATOMS: atom_id res chain seq x y z
N MET A 1 5.13 -4.03 25.38
CA MET A 1 5.26 -4.74 24.08
C MET A 1 3.96 -4.69 23.26
N ILE A 2 2.81 -5.09 23.81
CA ILE A 2 1.52 -5.08 23.08
C ILE A 2 1.13 -3.67 22.62
N GLU A 3 1.27 -2.65 23.48
CA GLU A 3 0.94 -1.26 23.14
C GLU A 3 1.83 -0.67 22.02
N LEU A 4 3.12 -1.00 22.05
CA LEU A 4 4.07 -0.61 21.01
C LEU A 4 3.69 -1.27 19.68
N LEU A 5 3.37 -2.56 19.69
CA LEU A 5 2.93 -3.29 18.50
C LEU A 5 1.63 -2.71 17.94
N GLY A 6 0.65 -2.42 18.82
CA GLY A 6 -0.61 -1.78 18.43
C GLY A 6 -0.39 -0.41 17.80
N SER A 7 0.50 0.40 18.37
CA SER A 7 0.87 1.72 17.84
C SER A 7 1.50 1.63 16.45
N VAL A 8 2.40 0.66 16.22
CA VAL A 8 3.01 0.42 14.91
C VAL A 8 1.96 -0.02 13.88
N TYR A 9 1.05 -0.91 14.26
CA TYR A 9 -0.06 -1.34 13.41
C TYR A 9 -0.99 -0.20 13.01
N LEU A 10 -1.34 0.66 13.98
CA LEU A 10 -2.15 1.86 13.72
C LEU A 10 -1.44 2.84 12.79
N LEU A 11 -0.16 3.12 13.02
CA LEU A 11 0.62 4.00 12.15
C LEU A 11 0.68 3.47 10.72
N GLY A 12 0.99 2.18 10.54
CA GLY A 12 1.01 1.55 9.21
C GLY A 12 -0.34 1.63 8.50
N LEU A 13 -1.44 1.34 9.22
CA LEU A 13 -2.80 1.46 8.72
C LEU A 13 -3.10 2.89 8.24
N VAL A 14 -2.81 3.90 9.06
CA VAL A 14 -3.05 5.31 8.72
C VAL A 14 -2.25 5.72 7.49
N VAL A 15 -0.97 5.36 7.42
CA VAL A 15 -0.13 5.65 6.25
C VAL A 15 -0.71 5.04 4.98
N CYS A 16 -1.10 3.76 5.03
CA CYS A 16 -1.69 3.08 3.87
C CYS A 16 -3.05 3.67 3.44
N LEU A 17 -3.90 4.07 4.38
CA LEU A 17 -5.17 4.71 4.04
C LEU A 17 -4.96 6.09 3.41
N VAL A 18 -4.01 6.88 3.92
CA VAL A 18 -3.67 8.19 3.36
C VAL A 18 -3.09 8.04 1.95
N THR A 19 -2.19 7.09 1.71
CA THR A 19 -1.63 6.88 0.38
C THR A 19 -2.69 6.37 -0.60
N ALA A 20 -3.54 5.43 -0.20
CA ALA A 20 -4.67 4.96 -1.00
C ALA A 20 -5.64 6.10 -1.35
N GLY A 21 -5.98 6.95 -0.37
CA GLY A 21 -6.83 8.12 -0.58
C GLY A 21 -6.22 9.13 -1.55
N ARG A 22 -4.90 9.36 -1.46
CA ARG A 22 -4.18 10.21 -2.43
C ARG A 22 -4.20 9.62 -3.84
N MET A 23 -4.02 8.31 -3.98
CA MET A 23 -4.10 7.65 -5.29
C MET A 23 -5.49 7.76 -5.89
N ALA A 24 -6.54 7.55 -5.09
CA ALA A 24 -7.92 7.71 -5.55
C ALA A 24 -8.23 9.16 -5.94
N ALA A 25 -7.75 10.15 -5.17
CA ALA A 25 -7.95 11.57 -5.47
C ALA A 25 -7.22 12.04 -6.75
N HIS A 26 -6.12 11.39 -7.12
CA HIS A 26 -5.39 11.68 -8.36
C HIS A 26 -5.96 10.93 -9.59
N GLU A 27 -6.88 9.99 -9.39
CA GLU A 27 -7.54 9.27 -10.48
C GLU A 27 -8.78 10.04 -10.95
N PRO A 28 -8.82 10.55 -12.20
CA PRO A 28 -9.93 11.38 -12.68
C PRO A 28 -11.19 10.59 -13.03
N THR A 29 -11.08 9.27 -13.20
CA THR A 29 -12.22 8.44 -13.61
C THR A 29 -12.94 7.84 -12.40
N SER A 30 -14.27 7.93 -12.40
CA SER A 30 -15.11 7.28 -11.37
C SER A 30 -14.91 5.76 -11.37
N HIS A 31 -14.67 5.18 -12.54
CA HIS A 31 -14.33 3.76 -12.67
C HIS A 31 -12.99 3.42 -12.01
N GLY A 32 -11.93 4.18 -12.27
CA GLY A 32 -10.63 3.96 -11.63
C GLY A 32 -10.68 4.12 -10.11
N GLN A 33 -11.39 5.14 -9.62
CA GLN A 33 -11.62 5.33 -8.19
C GLN A 33 -12.36 4.15 -7.55
N SER A 34 -13.36 3.59 -8.25
CA SER A 34 -14.12 2.42 -7.77
C SER A 34 -13.27 1.15 -7.60
N ILE A 35 -12.09 1.08 -8.22
CA ILE A 35 -11.13 -0.01 -8.08
C ILE A 35 -10.09 0.33 -7.00
N ILE A 36 -9.54 1.56 -7.03
CA ILE A 36 -8.46 1.99 -6.14
C ILE A 36 -8.91 2.02 -4.68
N ILE A 37 -10.11 2.50 -4.39
CA ILE A 37 -10.62 2.61 -3.02
C ILE A 37 -10.70 1.23 -2.32
N PRO A 38 -11.44 0.23 -2.86
CA PRO A 38 -11.53 -1.07 -2.21
C PRO A 38 -10.18 -1.81 -2.16
N LEU A 39 -9.36 -1.70 -3.21
CA LEU A 39 -8.03 -2.30 -3.24
C LEU A 39 -7.11 -1.67 -2.18
N GLY A 40 -7.14 -0.35 -2.06
CA GLY A 40 -6.38 0.40 -1.06
C GLY A 40 -6.80 0.06 0.37
N CYS A 41 -8.10 -0.10 0.63
CA CYS A 41 -8.60 -0.57 1.93
C CYS A 41 -8.12 -1.99 2.25
N ALA A 42 -8.14 -2.90 1.26
CA ALA A 42 -7.63 -4.26 1.44
C ALA A 42 -6.12 -4.26 1.78
N PHE A 43 -5.32 -3.47 1.06
CA PHE A 43 -3.89 -3.33 1.36
C PHE A 43 -3.62 -2.65 2.71
N ALA A 44 -4.45 -1.70 3.13
CA ALA A 44 -4.30 -1.07 4.44
C ALA A 44 -4.59 -2.05 5.58
N PHE A 45 -5.58 -2.92 5.43
CA PHE A 45 -5.88 -3.96 6.43
C PHE A 45 -4.75 -4.99 6.54
N PHE A 46 -4.18 -5.39 5.40
CA PHE A 46 -3.07 -6.34 5.34
C PHE A 46 -1.71 -5.66 5.13
N TRP A 47 -1.53 -4.43 5.65
CA TRP A 47 -0.36 -3.61 5.35
C TRP A 47 1.00 -4.27 5.63
N PRO A 48 1.19 -5.10 6.67
CA PRO A 48 2.50 -5.73 6.90
C PRO A 48 2.85 -6.71 5.77
N ILE A 49 1.86 -7.44 5.28
CA ILE A 49 2.03 -8.42 4.18
C ILE A 49 2.20 -7.67 2.87
N ALA A 50 1.40 -6.63 2.63
CA ALA A 50 1.49 -5.80 1.43
C ALA A 50 2.88 -5.15 1.32
N LEU A 51 3.45 -4.68 2.44
CA LEU A 51 4.78 -4.07 2.48
C LEU A 51 5.88 -5.05 2.04
N VAL A 52 5.82 -6.31 2.51
CA VAL A 52 6.75 -7.36 2.07
C VAL A 52 6.58 -7.66 0.58
N TYR A 53 5.34 -7.77 0.10
CA TYR A 53 5.06 -8.01 -1.31
C TYR A 53 5.62 -6.89 -2.21
N PHE A 54 5.35 -5.63 -1.89
CA PHE A 54 5.85 -4.50 -2.67
C PHE A 54 7.37 -4.37 -2.64
N ALA A 55 8.01 -4.70 -1.51
CA ALA A 55 9.47 -4.73 -1.42
C ALA A 55 10.08 -5.80 -2.36
N LEU A 56 9.49 -7.00 -2.41
CA LEU A 56 9.92 -8.07 -3.31
C LEU A 56 9.69 -7.71 -4.78
N VAL A 57 8.52 -7.20 -5.12
CA VAL A 57 8.22 -6.75 -6.49
C VAL A 57 9.18 -5.65 -6.91
N GLY A 58 9.44 -4.66 -6.04
CA GLY A 58 10.41 -3.60 -6.27
C GLY A 58 11.83 -4.13 -6.50
N LEU A 59 12.27 -5.09 -5.70
CA LEU A 59 13.57 -5.76 -5.88
C LEU A 59 13.67 -6.45 -7.25
N VAL A 60 12.65 -7.24 -7.62
CA VAL A 60 12.63 -7.96 -8.90
C VAL A 60 12.64 -6.98 -10.08
N LEU A 61 11.86 -5.91 -10.03
CA LEU A 61 11.83 -4.89 -11.07
C LEU A 61 13.15 -4.12 -11.16
N GLY A 62 13.77 -3.80 -10.02
CA GLY A 62 15.08 -3.15 -9.95
C GLY A 62 16.18 -4.01 -10.57
N ILE A 63 16.22 -5.31 -10.22
CA ILE A 63 17.12 -6.29 -10.83
C ILE A 63 16.91 -6.32 -12.35
N ARG A 64 15.67 -6.48 -12.81
CA ARG A 64 15.37 -6.50 -14.26
C ARG A 64 15.82 -5.25 -15.00
N LYS A 65 15.77 -4.08 -14.36
CA LYS A 65 16.24 -2.82 -14.96
C LYS A 65 17.78 -2.74 -15.03
N LEU A 66 18.50 -3.39 -14.11
CA LEU A 66 19.97 -3.40 -14.10
C LEU A 66 20.56 -4.33 -15.17
N PHE A 67 19.85 -5.41 -15.49
CA PHE A 67 20.28 -6.43 -16.46
C PHE A 67 19.72 -6.22 -17.88
N ARG A 68 19.14 -5.05 -18.18
CA ARG A 68 18.58 -4.70 -19.48
C ARG A 68 19.19 -3.40 -19.98
#